data_AF-A0A7C9LGY5-F1
#
_entry.id   AF-A0A7C9LGY5-F1
#
_cell.length_a   1.000
_cell.length_b   1.000
_cell.length_c   1.000
_cell.angle_alpha   90.00
_cell.angle_beta   90.00
_cell.angle_gamma   90.00
#
_symmetry.space_group_name_H-M   'P 1'
#
loop_
_entity.id
_entity.type
_entity.pdbx_description
1 polymer ?
#
loop_
_entity_poly.entity_id
_entity_poly.type
_entity_poly.pdbx_seq_one_letter_code
_entity_poly.pdbx_strand_id
1 'polypeptide(L)'
;MMARLSRRIWISAATVAAAVTIGSVVGGAWWLGRGVFDPQWNLTLADVMESKSGGADAKTEPTNVTSSVCDETVRCIEAYDTAEALYLRFDTRAGAAKHESTIADGFQSNYVVMDFAGKNGVTKTKQLWAMQHLAGMWQDYVGDFPDR
;
A
#
# COMPACT_ATOMS: atom_id res chain seq x y z
N MET A 1 -62.86 15.82 1.86
CA MET A 1 -61.55 16.34 1.39
C MET A 1 -60.44 15.74 2.27
N MET A 2 -60.15 14.44 2.17
CA MET A 2 -59.24 13.75 3.12
C MET A 2 -58.48 12.54 2.54
N ALA A 3 -58.42 12.37 1.22
CA ALA A 3 -57.83 11.17 0.59
C ALA A 3 -56.51 11.39 -0.17
N ARG A 4 -55.98 12.62 -0.21
CA ARG A 4 -54.78 12.95 -1.02
C ARG A 4 -53.47 13.06 -0.24
N LEU A 5 -53.48 13.07 1.09
CA LEU A 5 -52.25 13.24 1.88
C LEU A 5 -51.46 11.95 2.13
N SER A 6 -52.09 10.76 2.09
CA SER A 6 -51.38 9.53 2.48
C SER A 6 -50.44 8.97 1.40
N ARG A 7 -50.61 9.34 0.11
CA ARG A 7 -49.82 8.76 -0.99
C ARG A 7 -48.41 9.34 -1.13
N ARG A 8 -48.14 10.55 -0.65
CA ARG A 8 -46.84 11.22 -0.81
C ARG A 8 -45.81 10.75 0.22
N ILE A 9 -46.26 10.31 1.39
CA ILE A 9 -45.38 9.89 2.48
C ILE A 9 -44.78 8.51 2.19
N TRP A 10 -45.52 7.60 1.54
CA TRP A 10 -45.02 6.27 1.21
C TRP A 10 -43.98 6.22 0.09
N ILE A 11 -43.95 7.18 -0.83
CA ILE A 11 -42.98 7.22 -1.93
C ILE A 11 -41.59 7.65 -1.45
N SER A 12 -41.53 8.41 -0.34
CA SER A 12 -40.28 8.98 0.21
C SER A 12 -39.45 7.94 0.98
N ALA A 13 -40.09 6.91 1.54
CA ALA A 13 -39.38 5.88 2.31
C ALA A 13 -38.69 4.83 1.42
N ALA A 14 -39.25 4.54 0.24
CA ALA A 14 -38.71 3.53 -0.67
C ALA A 14 -37.43 3.99 -1.40
N THR A 15 -37.24 5.29 -1.59
CA THR A 15 -36.09 5.84 -2.34
C THR A 15 -34.82 5.92 -1.51
N VAL A 16 -34.92 6.14 -0.19
CA VAL A 16 -33.74 6.20 0.70
C VAL A 16 -33.14 4.81 0.92
N ALA A 17 -33.95 3.75 0.99
CA ALA A 17 -33.47 2.39 1.20
C ALA A 17 -32.74 1.79 -0.04
N ALA A 18 -33.14 2.17 -1.25
CA ALA A 18 -32.51 1.70 -2.48
C ALA A 18 -31.14 2.35 -2.74
N ALA A 19 -30.96 3.63 -2.39
CA ALA A 19 -29.69 4.32 -2.56
C ALA A 19 -28.59 3.79 -1.61
N VAL A 20 -28.97 3.46 -0.36
CA VAL A 20 -28.02 2.92 0.64
C VAL A 20 -27.58 1.50 0.32
N THR A 21 -28.45 0.67 -0.26
CA THR A 21 -28.12 -0.71 -0.65
C THR A 21 -27.23 -0.76 -1.89
N ILE A 22 -27.50 0.05 -2.91
CA ILE A 22 -26.67 0.08 -4.13
C ILE A 22 -25.26 0.64 -3.85
N GLY A 23 -25.15 1.71 -3.05
CA GLY A 23 -23.84 2.26 -2.69
C GLY A 23 -22.96 1.29 -1.90
N SER A 24 -23.56 0.49 -1.01
CA SER A 24 -22.84 -0.50 -0.21
C SER A 24 -22.38 -1.72 -1.02
N VAL A 25 -23.18 -2.17 -1.98
CA VAL A 25 -22.83 -3.31 -2.86
C VAL A 25 -21.68 -2.95 -3.81
N VAL A 26 -21.66 -1.73 -4.36
CA VAL A 26 -20.57 -1.30 -5.26
C VAL A 26 -19.27 -1.09 -4.49
N GLY A 27 -19.30 -0.47 -3.30
CA GLY A 27 -18.12 -0.30 -2.46
C GLY A 27 -17.53 -1.63 -1.97
N GLY A 28 -18.39 -2.54 -1.50
CA GLY A 28 -17.97 -3.88 -1.04
C GLY A 28 -17.44 -4.76 -2.17
N ALA A 29 -18.05 -4.72 -3.35
CA ALA A 29 -17.59 -5.48 -4.51
C ALA A 29 -16.25 -4.98 -5.04
N TRP A 30 -15.95 -3.68 -4.95
CA TRP A 30 -14.66 -3.14 -5.39
C TRP A 30 -13.52 -3.56 -4.45
N TRP A 31 -13.76 -3.55 -3.12
CA TRP A 31 -12.77 -4.01 -2.14
C TRP A 31 -12.50 -5.52 -2.25
N LEU A 32 -13.56 -6.34 -2.35
CA LEU A 32 -13.42 -7.79 -2.53
C LEU A 32 -12.80 -8.16 -3.89
N GLY A 33 -13.15 -7.41 -4.94
CA GLY A 33 -12.57 -7.62 -6.27
C GLY A 33 -11.07 -7.34 -6.30
N ARG A 34 -10.61 -6.28 -5.62
CA ARG A 34 -9.20 -5.87 -5.67
C ARG A 34 -8.25 -6.95 -5.13
N GLY A 35 -8.60 -7.61 -4.04
CA GLY A 35 -7.78 -8.71 -3.48
C GLY A 35 -7.75 -9.98 -4.34
N VAL A 36 -8.75 -10.18 -5.20
CA VAL A 36 -8.81 -11.34 -6.12
C VAL A 36 -8.07 -11.06 -7.43
N PHE A 37 -8.17 -9.84 -7.96
CA PHE A 37 -7.57 -9.45 -9.24
C PHE A 37 -6.17 -8.84 -9.11
N ASP A 38 -5.78 -8.40 -7.91
CA ASP A 38 -4.44 -7.94 -7.58
C ASP A 38 -3.99 -8.54 -6.22
N PRO A 39 -3.58 -9.82 -6.19
CA PRO A 39 -3.17 -10.48 -4.96
C PRO A 39 -1.98 -9.77 -4.28
N GLN A 40 -1.25 -8.92 -5.01
CA GLN A 40 -0.12 -8.17 -4.47
C GLN A 40 -0.56 -7.04 -3.56
N TRP A 41 -1.77 -6.53 -3.73
CA TRP A 41 -2.29 -5.47 -2.87
C TRP A 41 -2.50 -5.95 -1.42
N ASN A 42 -2.70 -7.26 -1.21
CA ASN A 42 -2.90 -7.85 0.12
C ASN A 42 -1.61 -8.01 0.93
N LEU A 43 -0.42 -7.86 0.33
CA LEU A 43 0.83 -7.94 1.09
C LEU A 43 1.01 -6.65 1.90
N THR A 44 1.14 -6.78 3.20
CA THR A 44 1.44 -5.66 4.10
C THR A 44 2.94 -5.53 4.32
N LEU A 45 3.40 -4.36 4.77
CA LEU A 45 4.79 -4.21 5.23
C LEU A 45 5.09 -5.08 6.45
N ALA A 46 4.08 -5.38 7.29
CA ALA A 46 4.26 -6.33 8.37
C ALA A 46 4.65 -7.72 7.84
N ASP A 47 3.98 -8.21 6.80
CA ASP A 47 4.33 -9.47 6.12
C ASP A 47 5.74 -9.40 5.51
N VAL A 48 6.10 -8.25 4.92
CA VAL A 48 7.47 -8.02 4.40
C VAL A 48 8.49 -8.13 5.53
N MET A 49 8.26 -7.48 6.68
CA MET A 49 9.19 -7.50 7.81
C MET A 49 9.31 -8.90 8.45
N GLU A 50 8.22 -9.66 8.53
CA GLU A 50 8.21 -11.02 9.09
C GLU A 50 8.77 -12.08 8.12
N SER A 51 8.78 -11.79 6.82
CA SER A 51 9.30 -12.72 5.81
C SER A 51 10.81 -12.95 5.95
N LYS A 52 11.20 -14.23 5.97
CA LYS A 52 12.61 -14.62 6.02
C LYS A 52 13.26 -14.46 4.65
N SER A 53 14.43 -13.82 4.62
CA SER A 53 15.33 -13.88 3.47
C SER A 53 16.11 -15.20 3.52
N GLY A 54 16.37 -15.81 2.36
CA GLY A 54 17.21 -17.02 2.28
C GLY A 54 18.69 -16.81 2.60
N GLY A 55 19.12 -15.56 2.85
CA GLY A 55 20.48 -15.14 3.19
C GLY A 55 20.53 -14.26 4.44
N ALA A 56 21.52 -13.37 4.54
CA ALA A 56 21.65 -12.44 5.67
C ALA A 56 20.40 -11.56 5.81
N ASP A 57 20.05 -11.21 7.05
CA ASP A 57 18.86 -10.40 7.34
C ASP A 57 18.89 -9.09 6.56
N ALA A 58 17.95 -8.97 5.61
CA ALA A 58 17.85 -7.83 4.72
C ALA A 58 16.99 -6.68 5.30
N LYS A 59 16.49 -6.86 6.53
CA LYS A 59 15.55 -5.97 7.23
C LYS A 59 15.85 -6.01 8.72
N THR A 60 16.85 -5.27 9.15
CA THR A 60 17.27 -5.25 10.56
C THR A 60 16.62 -4.09 11.32
N GLU A 61 16.29 -4.34 12.58
CA GLU A 61 15.68 -3.36 13.50
C GLU A 61 14.37 -2.72 12.97
N PRO A 62 13.40 -3.51 12.46
CA PRO A 62 12.19 -2.95 11.87
C PRO A 62 11.35 -2.23 12.92
N THR A 63 11.06 -0.95 12.67
CA THR A 63 10.22 -0.10 13.52
C THR A 63 9.05 0.43 12.70
N ASN A 64 7.81 0.23 13.18
CA ASN A 64 6.65 0.82 12.53
C ASN A 64 6.64 2.34 12.78
N VAL A 65 6.74 3.12 11.71
CA VAL A 65 6.77 4.59 11.71
C VAL A 65 5.59 5.18 10.93
N THR A 66 4.55 4.38 10.69
CA THR A 66 3.40 4.75 9.86
C THR A 66 2.78 6.08 10.31
N SER A 67 2.52 6.26 11.60
CA SER A 67 1.85 7.46 12.12
C SER A 67 2.67 8.74 12.01
N SER A 68 4.00 8.64 11.92
CA SER A 68 4.89 9.80 11.80
C SER A 68 5.27 10.13 10.36
N VAL A 69 5.21 9.16 9.45
CA VAL A 69 5.63 9.32 8.04
C VAL A 69 4.45 9.41 7.08
N CYS A 70 3.39 8.64 7.30
CA CYS A 70 2.23 8.62 6.43
C CYS A 70 1.25 9.72 6.81
N ASP A 71 1.49 10.91 6.26
CA ASP A 71 0.63 12.09 6.40
C ASP A 71 -0.02 12.48 5.05
N GLU A 72 -0.62 13.68 4.97
CA GLU A 72 -1.21 14.21 3.73
C GLU A 72 -0.17 14.50 2.62
N THR A 73 1.10 14.63 3.01
CA THR A 73 2.24 14.92 2.12
C THR A 73 2.68 13.65 1.40
N VAL A 74 2.95 12.56 2.14
CA VAL A 74 3.42 11.29 1.57
C VAL A 74 2.26 10.43 1.10
N ARG A 75 1.14 10.41 1.84
CA ARG A 75 -0.06 9.58 1.58
C ARG A 75 0.23 8.09 1.40
N CYS A 76 1.24 7.57 2.10
CA CYS A 76 1.38 6.13 2.29
C CYS A 76 0.30 5.62 3.24
N ILE A 77 0.10 4.29 3.25
CA ILE A 77 -0.83 3.61 4.16
C ILE A 77 -0.09 2.81 5.24
N GLU A 78 1.17 2.45 4.99
CA GLU A 78 2.05 1.82 5.97
C GLU A 78 3.48 2.33 5.76
N ALA A 79 4.23 2.49 6.86
CA ALA A 79 5.65 2.77 6.82
C ALA A 79 6.42 2.01 7.90
N TYR A 80 7.58 1.47 7.51
CA TYR A 80 8.52 0.79 8.40
C TYR A 80 9.93 1.32 8.17
N ASP A 81 10.60 1.68 9.26
CA ASP A 81 11.99 2.06 9.23
C ASP A 81 12.87 0.88 9.60
N THR A 82 13.90 0.60 8.80
CA THR A 82 14.91 -0.42 9.08
C THR A 82 16.32 0.18 8.99
N ALA A 83 17.35 -0.56 9.34
CA ALA A 83 18.72 -0.10 9.12
C ALA A 83 19.04 0.07 7.62
N GLU A 84 18.39 -0.69 6.75
CA GLU A 84 18.62 -0.72 5.30
C GLU A 84 17.85 0.34 4.52
N ALA A 85 16.57 0.57 4.86
CA ALA A 85 15.67 1.45 4.12
C ALA A 85 14.49 1.91 4.97
N LEU A 86 13.87 3.02 4.57
CA LEU A 86 12.50 3.36 4.92
C LEU A 86 11.57 2.73 3.88
N TYR A 87 10.74 1.80 4.32
CA TYR A 87 9.74 1.14 3.49
C TYR A 87 8.42 1.89 3.58
N LEU A 88 7.82 2.18 2.42
CA LEU A 88 6.56 2.92 2.29
C LEU A 88 5.61 2.12 1.40
N ARG A 89 4.43 1.75 1.90
CA ARG A 89 3.38 1.13 1.10
C ARG A 89 2.31 2.14 0.74
N PHE A 90 1.86 2.11 -0.51
CA PHE A 90 0.84 3.00 -1.05
C PHE A 90 -0.41 2.22 -1.44
N ASP A 91 -1.56 2.90 -1.44
CA ASP A 91 -2.82 2.30 -1.89
C ASP A 91 -2.84 2.02 -3.41
N THR A 92 -1.95 2.66 -4.19
CA THR A 92 -1.87 2.48 -5.65
C THR A 92 -0.43 2.35 -6.12
N ARG A 93 -0.18 1.52 -7.14
CA ARG A 93 1.14 1.42 -7.82
C ARG A 93 1.58 2.77 -8.39
N ALA A 94 0.63 3.54 -8.93
CA ALA A 94 0.87 4.90 -9.42
C ALA A 94 1.30 5.87 -8.29
N GLY A 95 0.72 5.73 -7.09
CA GLY A 95 1.13 6.50 -5.91
C GLY A 95 2.56 6.18 -5.50
N ALA A 96 2.92 4.89 -5.45
CA ALA A 96 4.28 4.43 -5.18
C ALA A 96 5.28 4.96 -6.21
N ALA A 97 5.01 4.78 -7.51
CA ALA A 97 5.89 5.26 -8.58
C ALA A 97 6.02 6.80 -8.57
N LYS A 98 4.93 7.53 -8.30
CA LYS A 98 4.99 8.98 -8.17
C LYS A 98 5.89 9.39 -7.01
N HIS A 99 5.77 8.76 -5.85
CA HIS A 99 6.61 9.09 -4.70
C HIS A 99 8.08 8.74 -4.96
N GLU A 100 8.36 7.56 -5.52
CA GLU A 100 9.72 7.16 -5.88
C GLU A 100 10.39 8.17 -6.81
N SER A 101 9.67 8.70 -7.81
CA SER A 101 10.20 9.73 -8.71
C SER A 101 10.57 11.06 -8.04
N THR A 102 10.17 11.28 -6.78
CA THR A 102 10.49 12.50 -6.01
C THR A 102 11.69 12.34 -5.08
N ILE A 103 12.12 11.10 -4.79
CA ILE A 103 13.24 10.83 -3.90
C ILE A 103 14.51 10.57 -4.71
N ALA A 104 15.66 10.93 -4.15
CA ALA A 104 16.93 10.87 -4.85
C ALA A 104 17.52 9.46 -4.95
N ASP A 105 17.23 8.61 -3.96
CA ASP A 105 17.78 7.26 -3.84
C ASP A 105 16.66 6.32 -3.38
N GLY A 106 15.85 5.91 -4.36
CA GLY A 106 14.67 5.10 -4.18
C GLY A 106 14.72 3.79 -4.96
N PHE A 107 13.96 2.81 -4.48
CA PHE A 107 13.63 1.61 -5.24
C PHE A 107 12.14 1.33 -5.10
N GLN A 108 11.44 1.11 -6.20
CA GLN A 108 10.01 0.79 -6.19
C GLN A 108 9.77 -0.63 -6.69
N SER A 109 8.89 -1.34 -5.97
CA SER A 109 8.36 -2.62 -6.39
C SER A 109 6.87 -2.68 -6.11
N ASN A 110 6.06 -2.64 -7.17
CA ASN A 110 4.60 -2.62 -7.12
C ASN A 110 4.04 -1.49 -6.23
N TYR A 111 3.51 -1.82 -5.06
CA TYR A 111 2.89 -0.87 -4.13
C TYR A 111 3.86 -0.29 -3.11
N VAL A 112 5.11 -0.75 -3.10
CA VAL A 112 6.10 -0.45 -2.06
C VAL A 112 7.25 0.34 -2.65
N VAL A 113 7.67 1.37 -1.93
CA VAL A 113 8.90 2.15 -2.17
C VAL A 113 9.85 1.90 -1.01
N MET A 114 11.13 1.74 -1.33
CA MET A 114 12.25 1.76 -0.40
C MET A 114 12.98 3.08 -0.61
N ASP A 115 13.02 3.93 0.41
CA ASP A 115 13.84 5.14 0.45
C ASP A 115 15.10 4.86 1.26
N PHE A 116 16.25 5.12 0.65
CA PHE A 116 17.55 4.84 1.24
C PHE A 116 18.24 6.08 1.82
N ALA A 117 17.60 7.25 1.74
CA ALA A 117 18.13 8.48 2.29
C ALA A 117 18.49 8.32 3.77
N GLY A 118 19.73 8.68 4.12
CA GLY A 118 20.24 8.61 5.49
C GLY A 118 20.62 7.21 5.99
N LYS A 119 20.47 6.16 5.17
CA LYS A 119 20.78 4.75 5.55
C LYS A 119 22.23 4.38 5.29
N ASN A 120 23.15 5.17 5.85
CA ASN A 120 24.60 5.00 5.66
C ASN A 120 25.24 3.94 6.58
N GLY A 121 24.47 3.36 7.51
CA GLY A 121 24.94 2.40 8.51
C GLY A 121 25.09 0.96 7.98
N VAL A 122 24.63 0.68 6.75
CA VAL A 122 24.68 -0.64 6.13
C VAL A 122 25.44 -0.60 4.80
N THR A 123 25.92 -1.77 4.37
CA THR A 123 26.62 -1.88 3.07
C THR A 123 25.64 -1.88 1.91
N LYS A 124 26.11 -1.41 0.75
CA LYS A 124 25.39 -1.47 -0.54
C LYS A 124 24.91 -2.88 -0.87
N THR A 125 25.70 -3.91 -0.53
CA THR A 125 25.32 -5.32 -0.68
C THR A 125 24.09 -5.70 0.16
N LYS A 126 24.02 -5.26 1.43
CA LYS A 126 22.84 -5.53 2.27
C LYS A 126 21.59 -4.86 1.72
N GLN A 127 21.74 -3.64 1.23
CA GLN A 127 20.66 -2.91 0.59
C GLN A 127 20.21 -3.56 -0.73
N LEU A 128 21.14 -4.09 -1.53
CA LEU A 128 20.82 -4.89 -2.71
C LEU A 128 20.01 -6.14 -2.34
N TRP A 129 20.41 -6.85 -1.27
CA TRP A 129 19.63 -7.98 -0.77
C TRP A 129 18.24 -7.57 -0.31
N ALA A 130 18.08 -6.39 0.28
CA ALA A 130 16.79 -5.85 0.68
C ALA A 130 15.87 -5.58 -0.53
N MET A 131 16.42 -4.98 -1.60
CA MET A 131 15.69 -4.79 -2.86
C MET A 131 15.31 -6.13 -3.51
N GLN A 132 16.25 -7.06 -3.60
CA GLN A 132 16.01 -8.39 -4.16
C GLN A 132 15.00 -9.19 -3.34
N HIS A 133 15.03 -9.06 -2.02
CA HIS A 133 14.05 -9.66 -1.13
C HIS A 133 12.66 -9.09 -1.41
N LEU A 134 12.51 -7.77 -1.43
CA LEU A 134 11.22 -7.12 -1.72
C LEU A 134 10.71 -7.48 -3.12
N ALA A 135 11.56 -7.43 -4.14
CA ALA A 135 11.23 -7.82 -5.50
C ALA A 135 10.81 -9.29 -5.58
N GLY A 136 11.53 -10.19 -4.89
CA GLY A 136 11.27 -11.62 -4.85
C GLY A 136 10.02 -12.03 -4.07
N MET A 137 9.45 -11.14 -3.24
CA MET A 137 8.09 -11.34 -2.69
C MET A 137 7.04 -11.35 -3.81
N TRP A 138 7.39 -10.85 -4.99
CA TRP A 138 6.55 -10.80 -6.17
C TRP A 138 7.14 -11.68 -7.28
N GLN A 139 6.34 -12.58 -7.85
CA GLN A 139 6.81 -13.42 -8.97
C GLN A 139 6.86 -12.68 -10.32
N ASP A 140 6.72 -11.36 -10.33
CA ASP A 140 6.55 -10.55 -11.53
C ASP A 140 7.38 -9.25 -11.54
N TYR A 141 8.37 -9.09 -10.67
CA TYR A 141 9.21 -7.90 -10.72
C TYR A 141 9.95 -7.82 -12.06
N VAL A 142 9.71 -6.74 -12.81
CA VAL A 142 10.37 -6.42 -14.08
C VAL A 142 11.07 -5.07 -13.92
N GLY A 143 12.39 -5.10 -13.79
CA GLY A 143 13.22 -3.92 -13.67
C GLY A 143 14.66 -4.28 -13.32
N ASP A 144 15.56 -3.32 -13.46
CA ASP A 144 16.92 -3.43 -12.97
C ASP A 144 16.98 -3.01 -11.49
N PHE A 145 17.99 -3.47 -10.77
CA PHE A 145 18.31 -2.94 -9.44
C PHE A 145 19.25 -1.75 -9.62
N PRO A 146 18.98 -0.60 -8.97
CA PRO A 146 19.86 0.55 -9.06
C PRO A 146 21.27 0.18 -8.56
N ASP A 147 22.28 0.46 -9.40
CA ASP A 147 23.68 0.36 -9.01
C ASP A 147 24.00 1.56 -8.12
N ARG A 148 24.29 1.26 -6.85
CA ARG A 148 24.44 2.27 -5.80
C ARG A 148 25.66 2.01 -4.99
#